data_AF-A0A8C0GGG8-F1
#
_entry.id   AF-A0A8C0GGG8-F1
#
_cell.length_a   1.000
_cell.length_b   1.000
_cell.length_c   1.000
_cell.angle_alpha   90.00
_cell.angle_beta   90.00
_cell.angle_gamma   90.00
#
_symmetry.space_group_name_H-M   'P 1'
#
loop_
_entity.id
_entity.type
_entity.pdbx_description
1 polymer ?
#
loop_
_entity_poly.entity_id
_entity_poly.type
_entity_poly.pdbx_seq_one_letter_code
_entity_poly.pdbx_strand_id
1 'polypeptide(L)'
;MCHLPGLVVFDLDYTLWPFWVDTHVDPPFHRDRTGEIRGATQLLELFGVRRFLCRVEIYPGGKSTHFHRLQQDTGVPFAQMLFFDDEERNIRDVSKLGVTCVLVPDGMTQALLTQGLEAFARS
;
A
#
# COMPACT_ATOMS: atom_id res chain seq x y z
N MET A 1 -9.66 19.40 -16.45
CA MET A 1 -9.78 17.94 -16.65
C MET A 1 -9.25 17.30 -15.38
N CYS A 2 -10.01 16.43 -14.71
CA CYS A 2 -9.51 15.74 -13.51
C CYS A 2 -8.51 14.67 -13.94
N HIS A 3 -7.26 14.80 -13.54
CA HIS A 3 -6.21 13.83 -13.83
C HIS A 3 -6.31 12.69 -12.81
N LEU A 4 -6.46 11.46 -13.29
CA LEU A 4 -6.46 10.26 -12.44
C LEU A 4 -5.03 9.69 -12.33
N PRO A 5 -4.69 9.07 -11.19
CA PRO A 5 -3.41 8.39 -11.06
C PRO A 5 -3.32 7.19 -12.01
N GLY A 6 -2.13 6.94 -12.54
CA GLY A 6 -1.83 5.75 -13.32
C GLY A 6 -1.67 4.50 -12.46
N LEU A 7 -1.38 4.66 -11.16
CA LEU A 7 -1.32 3.58 -10.18
C LEU A 7 -1.75 4.07 -8.80
N VAL A 8 -2.59 3.29 -8.11
CA VAL A 8 -2.91 3.50 -6.69
C VAL A 8 -2.28 2.37 -5.89
N VAL A 9 -1.52 2.72 -4.88
CA VAL A 9 -0.76 1.81 -4.02
C VAL A 9 -1.30 1.92 -2.60
N PHE A 10 -1.54 0.78 -1.96
CA PHE A 10 -1.98 0.70 -0.58
C PHE A 10 -0.95 -0.08 0.22
N ASP A 11 -0.64 0.41 1.43
CA ASP A 11 -0.13 -0.47 2.47
C ASP A 11 -1.20 -1.48 2.94
N LEU A 12 -0.82 -2.45 3.75
CA LEU A 12 -1.69 -3.53 4.21
C LEU A 12 -2.10 -3.36 5.68
N ASP A 13 -1.13 -3.42 6.59
CA ASP A 13 -1.40 -3.40 8.03
C ASP A 13 -1.86 -2.00 8.45
N TYR A 14 -2.88 -1.91 9.30
CA TYR A 14 -3.56 -0.67 9.69
C TYR A 14 -4.11 0.21 8.54
N THR A 15 -3.95 -0.22 7.29
CA THR A 15 -4.47 0.44 6.09
C THR A 15 -5.68 -0.33 5.53
N LEU A 16 -5.52 -1.62 5.20
CA LEU A 16 -6.60 -2.47 4.71
C LEU A 16 -7.23 -3.33 5.81
N TRP A 17 -6.51 -3.61 6.89
CA TRP A 17 -7.03 -4.32 8.05
C TRP A 17 -6.45 -3.75 9.36
N PRO A 18 -7.16 -3.85 10.50
CA PRO A 18 -6.79 -3.13 11.72
C PRO A 18 -5.81 -3.90 12.62
N PHE A 19 -4.78 -4.53 12.05
CA PHE A 19 -3.78 -5.30 12.79
C PHE A 19 -2.49 -5.51 12.00
N TRP A 20 -1.37 -5.76 12.69
CA TRP A 20 -0.17 -6.33 12.06
C TRP A 20 -0.29 -7.83 11.84
N VAL A 21 -0.10 -8.26 10.59
CA VAL A 21 -0.21 -9.68 10.19
C VAL A 21 0.86 -10.56 10.83
N ASP A 22 2.04 -10.02 11.14
CA ASP A 22 3.17 -10.74 11.74
C ASP A 22 3.09 -10.85 13.27
N THR A 23 2.31 -9.97 13.92
CA THR A 23 2.32 -9.78 15.38
C THR A 23 1.02 -10.22 16.04
N HIS A 24 -0.13 -9.92 15.42
CA HIS A 24 -1.45 -10.10 16.05
C HIS A 24 -2.19 -11.35 15.57
N VAL A 25 -1.65 -12.08 14.60
CA VAL A 25 -2.25 -13.30 14.07
C VAL A 25 -1.49 -14.50 14.63
N ASP A 26 -2.21 -15.39 15.33
CA ASP A 26 -1.69 -16.66 15.86
C ASP A 26 -2.24 -17.88 15.07
N PRO A 27 -1.65 -19.09 15.23
CA PRO A 27 -1.72 -20.21 14.28
C PRO A 27 -3.10 -20.56 13.69
N PRO A 28 -3.17 -21.10 12.44
CA PRO A 28 -2.17 -21.98 11.83
C PRO A 28 -1.01 -21.28 11.10
N PHE A 29 -0.92 -19.94 11.15
CA PHE A 29 0.16 -19.15 10.59
C PHE A 29 1.42 -19.20 11.47
N HIS A 30 2.59 -19.44 10.84
CA HIS A 30 3.88 -19.51 11.52
C HIS A 30 4.44 -18.10 11.77
N ARG A 31 5.02 -17.84 12.95
CA ARG A 31 5.64 -16.55 13.32
C ARG A 31 7.09 -16.44 12.79
N ASP A 32 7.27 -16.49 11.48
CA ASP A 32 8.57 -16.22 10.83
C ASP A 32 8.39 -15.25 9.63
N ARG A 33 9.49 -14.73 9.06
CA ARG A 33 9.43 -13.80 7.91
C ARG A 33 8.69 -14.38 6.70
N THR A 34 8.73 -15.71 6.56
CA THR A 34 7.94 -16.41 5.54
C THR A 34 6.45 -16.46 5.90
N GLY A 35 6.12 -16.44 7.18
CA GLY A 35 4.79 -16.39 7.75
C GLY A 35 4.08 -15.06 7.54
N GLU A 36 4.78 -13.92 7.65
CA GLU A 36 4.25 -12.60 7.30
C GLU A 36 3.82 -12.56 5.82
N ILE A 37 4.74 -12.91 4.92
CA ILE A 37 4.49 -12.91 3.47
C ILE A 37 3.34 -13.87 3.11
N ARG A 38 3.36 -15.09 3.67
CA ARG A 38 2.30 -16.10 3.44
C ARG A 38 0.97 -15.65 4.03
N GLY A 39 0.97 -15.12 5.25
CA GLY A 39 -0.21 -14.64 5.96
C GLY A 39 -0.88 -13.50 5.21
N ALA A 40 -0.12 -12.46 4.84
CA ALA A 40 -0.63 -11.34 4.06
C ALA A 40 -1.18 -11.81 2.71
N THR A 41 -0.45 -12.66 1.99
CA THR A 41 -0.91 -13.23 0.70
C THR A 41 -2.21 -14.01 0.88
N GLN A 42 -2.34 -14.81 1.94
CA GLN A 42 -3.54 -15.58 2.21
C GLN A 42 -4.73 -14.70 2.61
N LEU A 43 -4.52 -13.64 3.39
CA LEU A 43 -5.58 -12.68 3.71
C LEU A 43 -6.10 -11.98 2.46
N LEU A 44 -5.22 -11.62 1.52
CA LEU A 44 -5.64 -11.06 0.23
C LEU A 44 -6.55 -12.02 -0.56
N GLU A 45 -6.27 -13.32 -0.53
CA GLU A 45 -7.11 -14.35 -1.17
C GLU A 45 -8.44 -14.54 -0.43
N LEU A 46 -8.39 -14.73 0.89
CA LEU A 46 -9.56 -15.02 1.73
C LEU A 46 -10.57 -13.87 1.73
N PHE A 47 -10.11 -12.63 1.81
CA PHE A 47 -10.97 -11.45 1.70
C PHE A 47 -11.33 -11.11 0.25
N GLY A 48 -10.80 -11.85 -0.73
CA GLY A 48 -11.07 -11.64 -2.13
C GLY A 48 -10.50 -10.34 -2.69
N VAL A 49 -9.59 -9.68 -1.97
CA VAL A 49 -8.95 -8.42 -2.37
C VAL A 49 -7.95 -8.66 -3.50
N ARG A 50 -7.33 -9.85 -3.55
CA ARG A 50 -6.31 -10.22 -4.55
C ARG A 50 -6.73 -9.91 -5.99
N ARG A 51 -8.01 -10.09 -6.32
CA ARG A 51 -8.58 -9.88 -7.67
C ARG A 51 -8.52 -8.42 -8.14
N PHE A 52 -8.42 -7.46 -7.22
CA PHE A 52 -8.35 -6.03 -7.51
C PHE A 52 -6.90 -5.53 -7.64
N LEU A 53 -5.91 -6.35 -7.28
CA LEU A 53 -4.51 -5.95 -7.24
C LEU A 53 -3.78 -6.43 -8.49
N CYS A 54 -3.28 -5.48 -9.30
CA CYS A 54 -2.45 -5.79 -10.45
C CYS A 54 -1.03 -6.25 -10.05
N ARG A 55 -0.52 -5.76 -8.91
CA ARG A 55 0.81 -6.12 -8.38
C ARG A 55 0.79 -6.14 -6.85
N VAL A 56 1.65 -6.96 -6.26
CA VAL A 56 1.81 -7.13 -4.82
C VAL A 56 3.30 -7.17 -4.51
N GLU A 57 3.80 -6.23 -3.70
CA GLU A 57 5.17 -6.20 -3.21
C GLU A 57 5.13 -6.35 -1.67
N ILE A 58 5.30 -7.59 -1.17
CA ILE A 58 5.29 -7.92 0.26
C ILE A 58 6.60 -8.61 0.60
N TYR A 59 7.54 -7.88 1.20
CA TYR A 59 8.77 -8.41 1.78
C TYR A 59 9.43 -7.35 2.68
N PRO A 60 10.30 -7.74 3.61
CA PRO A 60 10.99 -6.78 4.47
C PRO A 60 11.84 -5.78 3.68
N GLY A 61 11.72 -4.49 3.99
CA GLY A 61 12.54 -3.43 3.40
C GLY A 61 11.86 -2.07 3.42
N GLY A 62 12.58 -1.01 3.04
CA GLY A 62 12.00 0.33 2.94
C GLY A 62 11.00 0.46 1.78
N LYS A 63 9.97 1.28 1.95
CA LYS A 63 8.96 1.52 0.91
C LYS A 63 9.55 2.10 -0.37
N SER A 64 10.63 2.89 -0.30
CA SER A 64 11.30 3.39 -1.51
C SER A 64 11.77 2.25 -2.43
N THR A 65 12.26 1.14 -1.88
CA THR A 65 12.65 -0.04 -2.66
C THR A 65 11.44 -0.70 -3.33
N HIS A 66 10.32 -0.80 -2.61
CA HIS A 66 9.07 -1.34 -3.15
C HIS A 66 8.56 -0.48 -4.31
N PHE A 67 8.57 0.85 -4.16
CA PHE A 67 8.16 1.78 -5.21
C PHE A 67 9.04 1.70 -6.46
N HIS A 68 10.36 1.57 -6.31
CA HIS A 68 11.24 1.34 -7.47
C HIS A 68 10.89 0.06 -8.22
N ARG A 69 10.55 -1.04 -7.52
CA ARG A 69 10.10 -2.28 -8.18
C ARG A 69 8.74 -2.11 -8.86
N LEU A 70 7.79 -1.46 -8.19
CA LEU A 70 6.48 -1.14 -8.79
C LEU A 70 6.65 -0.33 -10.07
N GLN A 71 7.51 0.69 -10.07
CA GLN A 71 7.81 1.48 -11.27
C GLN A 71 8.45 0.63 -12.37
N GLN A 72 9.43 -0.22 -12.03
CA GLN A 72 10.09 -1.10 -13.00
C GLN A 72 9.10 -2.07 -13.67
N ASP A 73 8.17 -2.63 -12.90
CA ASP A 73 7.23 -3.64 -13.40
C ASP A 73 6.03 -3.04 -14.13
N THR A 74 5.55 -1.86 -13.69
CA THR A 74 4.35 -1.22 -14.27
C THR A 74 4.66 -0.19 -15.34
N GLY A 75 5.88 0.37 -15.34
CA GLY A 75 6.25 1.51 -16.17
C GLY A 75 5.63 2.84 -15.77
N VAL A 76 4.84 2.89 -14.68
CA VAL A 76 4.16 4.11 -14.23
C VAL A 76 5.17 5.06 -13.57
N PRO A 77 5.27 6.33 -13.99
CA PRO A 77 6.14 7.31 -13.33
C PRO A 77 5.69 7.59 -11.89
N PHE A 78 6.61 7.92 -10.98
CA PHE A 78 6.25 8.22 -9.58
C PHE A 78 5.24 9.36 -9.43
N ALA A 79 5.37 10.41 -10.26
CA ALA A 79 4.41 11.51 -10.32
C ALA A 79 2.99 11.10 -10.76
N GLN A 80 2.81 9.87 -11.25
CA GLN A 80 1.51 9.30 -11.59
C GLN A 80 1.02 8.24 -10.59
N MET A 81 1.66 8.15 -9.42
CA MET A 81 1.28 7.23 -8.36
C MET A 81 0.60 7.98 -7.20
N LEU A 82 -0.40 7.33 -6.62
CA LEU A 82 -1.06 7.73 -5.38
C LEU A 82 -0.85 6.63 -4.33
N PHE A 83 -0.39 7.00 -3.14
CA PHE A 83 -0.03 6.07 -2.07
C PHE A 83 -0.79 6.35 -0.78
N PHE A 84 -1.31 5.29 -0.16
CA PHE A 84 -1.96 5.31 1.15
C PHE A 84 -1.21 4.40 2.13
N ASP A 85 -0.82 4.94 3.27
CA ASP A 85 -0.06 4.24 4.33
C ASP A 85 -0.34 4.91 5.68
N ASP A 86 -0.39 4.13 6.76
CA ASP A 86 -0.62 4.64 8.12
C ASP A 86 0.66 5.18 8.78
N GLU A 87 1.83 4.78 8.30
CA GLU A 87 3.10 5.16 8.91
C GLU A 87 3.67 6.44 8.29
N GLU A 88 3.73 7.52 9.09
CA GLU A 88 4.27 8.82 8.66
C GLU A 88 5.68 8.73 8.05
N ARG A 89 6.49 7.77 8.51
CA ARG A 89 7.84 7.54 7.96
C ARG A 89 7.77 7.12 6.50
N ASN A 90 6.90 6.18 6.17
CA ASN A 90 6.69 5.71 4.80
C ASN A 90 6.20 6.85 3.91
N ILE A 91 5.26 7.66 4.41
CA ILE A 91 4.78 8.88 3.72
C ILE A 91 5.94 9.84 3.42
N ARG A 92 6.80 10.13 4.42
CA ARG A 92 7.95 11.03 4.26
C ARG A 92 9.01 10.47 3.30
N ASP A 93 9.23 9.17 3.29
CA ASP A 93 10.26 8.56 2.45
C ASP A 93 9.81 8.36 1.01
N VAL A 94 8.54 8.04 0.78
CA VAL A 94 7.98 7.85 -0.57
C VAL A 94 7.64 9.18 -1.25
N SER A 95 7.20 10.19 -0.50
CA SER A 95 6.95 11.54 -1.07
C SER A 95 8.19 12.16 -1.72
N LYS A 96 9.41 11.85 -1.23
CA LYS A 96 10.69 12.29 -1.83
C LYS A 96 10.89 11.77 -3.27
N LEU A 97 10.19 10.70 -3.65
CA LEU A 97 10.23 10.14 -5.01
C LEU A 97 9.29 10.88 -5.99
N GLY A 98 8.46 11.80 -5.49
CA GLY A 98 7.45 12.52 -6.29
C GLY A 98 6.08 11.83 -6.32
N VAL A 99 5.83 10.85 -5.45
CA VAL A 99 4.54 10.18 -5.30
C VAL A 99 3.61 11.03 -4.43
N THR A 100 2.35 11.16 -4.82
CA THR A 100 1.32 11.77 -3.96
C THR A 100 0.97 10.80 -2.84
N CYS A 101 1.26 11.16 -1.60
CA CYS A 101 1.10 10.29 -0.44
C CYS A 101 0.01 10.81 0.49
N VAL A 102 -0.80 9.91 1.04
CA VAL A 102 -1.90 10.20 1.96
C VAL A 102 -1.74 9.34 3.21
N LEU A 103 -1.65 10.01 4.37
CA LEU A 103 -1.58 9.35 5.67
C LEU A 103 -2.94 8.73 6.03
N VAL A 104 -2.92 7.48 6.51
CA VAL A 104 -4.11 6.71 6.90
C VAL A 104 -4.14 6.53 8.42
N PRO A 105 -4.81 7.41 9.19
CA PRO A 105 -4.70 7.37 10.65
C PRO A 105 -5.49 6.23 11.32
N ASP A 106 -6.57 5.73 10.69
CA ASP A 106 -7.47 4.73 11.28
C ASP A 106 -8.13 3.88 10.18
N GLY A 107 -7.31 3.23 9.36
CA GLY A 107 -7.77 2.42 8.24
C GLY A 107 -8.32 3.21 7.05
N MET A 108 -8.38 2.53 5.91
CA MET A 108 -8.87 3.11 4.67
C MET A 108 -10.39 3.30 4.69
N THR A 109 -10.82 4.45 4.18
CA THR A 109 -12.24 4.76 3.98
C THR A 109 -12.47 5.30 2.57
N GLN A 110 -13.72 5.24 2.09
CA GLN A 110 -14.11 5.87 0.82
C GLN A 110 -13.87 7.39 0.81
N ALA A 111 -14.07 8.04 1.96
CA ALA A 111 -13.80 9.47 2.12
C ALA A 111 -12.31 9.77 1.92
N LEU A 112 -11.44 8.96 2.53
CA LEU A 112 -9.99 9.13 2.40
C LEU A 112 -9.51 8.84 0.98
N LEU A 113 -10.07 7.83 0.32
CA LEU A 113 -9.80 7.57 -1.10
C LEU A 113 -10.19 8.77 -1.97
N THR A 114 -11.37 9.33 -1.76
CA THR A 114 -11.86 10.51 -2.50
C THR A 114 -10.93 11.71 -2.28
N GLN A 115 -10.56 11.97 -1.03
CA GLN A 115 -9.62 13.05 -0.68
C GLN A 115 -8.24 12.84 -1.33
N GLY A 116 -7.75 11.60 -1.37
CA GLY A 116 -6.48 11.26 -2.01
C GLY A 116 -6.51 11.48 -3.52
N LEU A 117 -7.60 11.09 -4.18
CA LEU A 117 -7.80 11.33 -5.61
C LEU A 117 -7.88 12.83 -5.93
N GLU A 118 -8.57 13.61 -5.08
CA GLU A 118 -8.63 15.06 -5.22
C GLU A 118 -7.28 15.74 -4.96
N ALA A 119 -6.50 15.25 -3.99
CA ALA A 119 -5.15 15.74 -3.72
C ALA A 119 -4.23 15.47 -4.91
N PHE A 120 -4.28 14.25 -5.47
CA PHE A 120 -3.54 13.89 -6.68
C PHE A 120 -3.92 14.77 -7.88
N ALA A 121 -5.20 15.07 -8.05
CA ALA A 121 -5.65 15.93 -9.16
C ALA A 121 -5.13 17.39 -9.06
N ARG A 122 -4.62 17.81 -7.89
CA ARG A 122 -4.07 19.15 -7.65
C ARG A 122 -2.53 19.19 -7.61
N SER A 123 -1.86 18.04 -7.53
CA SER A 123 -0.39 17.94 -7.48
C SER A 123 0.29 18.14 -8.82
#